data_AF-R7SED1-F1
#
_entry.id   AF-R7SED1-F1
#
_cell.length_a   1.000
_cell.length_b   1.000
_cell.length_c   1.000
_cell.angle_alpha   90.00
_cell.angle_beta   90.00
_cell.angle_gamma   90.00
#
_symmetry.space_group_name_H-M   'P 1'
#
loop_
_entity.id
_entity.type
_entity.pdbx_description
1 polymer ?
#
loop_
_entity_poly.entity_id
_entity_poly.type
_entity_poly.pdbx_seq_one_letter_code
_entity_poly.pdbx_strand_id
1 'polypeptide(L)'
;MNWVPGRNGTPPPYYHSTVDAGIDTPIERRHITEREPLLPPRDDRNDQSSRGKRSFSLKGLALCAIVALIAGNIVGPILAVKNVKLDTCPEAEEMDRLRDKWALEEHMHGVAVEQREQLYELWRVEDAAHTAKIRFWGEEDLEREEVRKGWRQEVIKHEHEEQEREEVRKEWQHEMVEHKRSELERQQREAREHEEVRREWEQEVSEHEDEERARRKRELEEHEEVRREWEQEVEDHKREEREKRKRELEEHEHSEHERQKREEQEREEVRRKWQREVLEHEREERERRKRELEERQKMDFFWADVEASHCFEQRVEACKETPLSISGQMKEPVHCEDKAGLGVYGTWEEGGDATCSTYFDWFKDKGCTAPNSGLRRYEMYMENLRPGDDWEAMCKSTPATFLETYFAHPDSCSQWQGVKAAPPG
;
A
#
# COMPACT_ATOMS: atom_id res chain seq x y z
N MET A 1 6.88 51.08 -6.61
CA MET A 1 6.58 50.76 -8.03
C MET A 1 5.61 49.60 -8.02
N ASN A 2 4.42 49.83 -8.56
CA ASN A 2 3.39 48.82 -8.83
C ASN A 2 3.86 47.89 -9.96
N TRP A 3 3.64 46.58 -9.84
CA TRP A 3 2.95 45.73 -10.84
C TRP A 3 3.12 44.24 -10.49
N VAL A 4 1.97 43.58 -10.36
CA VAL A 4 1.66 42.13 -10.44
C VAL A 4 0.68 42.03 -11.65
N PRO A 5 0.31 40.89 -12.30
CA PRO A 5 0.68 39.47 -12.18
C PRO A 5 0.95 38.72 -13.53
N GLY A 6 1.29 37.42 -13.45
CA GLY A 6 0.44 36.42 -14.13
C GLY A 6 1.11 35.38 -15.03
N ARG A 7 0.98 34.10 -14.63
CA ARG A 7 0.60 32.90 -15.43
C ARG A 7 0.82 31.67 -14.51
N ASN A 8 -0.21 31.16 -13.83
CA ASN A 8 -1.22 30.21 -14.31
C ASN A 8 -0.65 29.07 -15.16
N GLY A 9 -0.38 27.96 -14.49
CA GLY A 9 -0.08 26.65 -15.08
C GLY A 9 -0.53 25.55 -14.11
N THR A 10 -1.85 25.33 -14.06
CA THR A 10 -2.49 24.21 -13.35
C THR A 10 -2.25 22.92 -14.15
N PRO A 11 -1.65 21.85 -13.58
CA PRO A 11 -1.79 20.51 -14.15
C PRO A 11 -3.08 19.85 -13.62
N PRO A 12 -3.72 18.96 -14.40
CA PRO A 12 -4.96 18.29 -14.01
C PRO A 12 -4.72 17.24 -12.91
N PRO A 13 -5.75 16.91 -12.10
CA PRO A 13 -5.62 15.91 -11.05
C PRO A 13 -5.52 14.51 -11.64
N TYR A 14 -4.54 13.76 -11.14
CA TYR A 14 -4.43 12.32 -11.35
C TYR A 14 -5.69 11.62 -10.87
N TYR A 15 -6.29 10.82 -11.74
CA TYR A 15 -7.30 9.83 -11.40
C TYR A 15 -6.71 8.82 -10.40
N HIS A 16 -7.20 8.82 -9.17
CA HIS A 16 -7.09 7.65 -8.31
C HIS A 16 -8.04 6.58 -8.84
N SER A 17 -7.49 5.62 -9.57
CA SER A 17 -8.15 4.35 -9.84
C SER A 17 -8.26 3.59 -8.53
N THR A 18 -9.48 3.44 -8.03
CA THR A 18 -9.85 2.43 -7.04
C THR A 18 -9.52 1.06 -7.60
N VAL A 19 -8.51 0.40 -7.02
CA VAL A 19 -8.27 -1.03 -7.25
C VAL A 19 -9.31 -1.76 -6.42
N ASP A 20 -10.37 -2.18 -7.09
CA ASP A 20 -11.34 -3.12 -6.55
C ASP A 20 -10.63 -4.42 -6.16
N ALA A 21 -10.98 -4.90 -4.96
CA ALA A 21 -10.63 -6.21 -4.47
C ALA A 21 -11.18 -7.27 -5.42
N GLY A 22 -10.29 -7.85 -6.23
CA GLY A 22 -10.57 -9.00 -7.09
C GLY A 22 -10.88 -10.21 -6.23
N ILE A 23 -12.15 -10.61 -6.28
CA ILE A 23 -12.70 -11.86 -5.77
C ILE A 23 -11.92 -13.04 -6.38
N ASP A 24 -11.35 -13.87 -5.53
CA ASP A 24 -10.82 -15.19 -5.88
C ASP A 24 -11.94 -16.06 -6.46
N THR A 25 -11.97 -16.17 -7.79
CA THR A 25 -12.70 -17.24 -8.48
C THR A 25 -11.74 -18.34 -8.88
N PRO A 26 -12.04 -19.61 -8.58
CA PRO A 26 -11.19 -20.73 -8.95
C PRO A 26 -11.21 -20.92 -10.47
N ILE A 27 -10.02 -20.97 -11.07
CA ILE A 27 -9.85 -21.28 -12.49
C ILE A 27 -10.30 -22.72 -12.74
N GLU A 28 -11.53 -22.84 -13.20
CA GLU A 28 -12.14 -24.06 -13.69
C GLU A 28 -11.46 -24.44 -15.00
N ARG A 29 -10.64 -25.49 -14.92
CA ARG A 29 -9.90 -26.09 -16.03
C ARG A 29 -10.90 -26.72 -17.02
N ARG A 30 -11.34 -25.95 -18.02
CA ARG A 30 -12.19 -26.46 -19.10
C ARG A 30 -11.39 -27.40 -20.01
N HIS A 31 -11.84 -28.65 -20.01
CA HIS A 31 -11.61 -29.63 -21.06
C HIS A 31 -11.97 -29.04 -22.43
N ILE A 32 -10.98 -28.94 -23.32
CA ILE A 32 -11.21 -28.88 -24.75
C ILE A 32 -11.11 -30.32 -25.26
N THR A 33 -12.27 -30.96 -25.40
CA THR A 33 -12.47 -32.05 -26.34
C THR A 33 -12.53 -31.46 -27.74
N GLU A 34 -11.61 -31.85 -28.62
CA GLU A 34 -11.94 -32.27 -30.00
C GLU A 34 -10.71 -32.73 -30.81
N ARG A 35 -10.89 -33.88 -31.47
CA ARG A 35 -10.27 -34.39 -32.71
C ARG A 35 -9.01 -35.26 -32.64
N GLU A 36 -9.29 -36.56 -32.55
CA GLU A 36 -8.71 -37.63 -33.41
C GLU A 36 -8.91 -37.33 -34.92
N PRO A 37 -8.28 -38.08 -35.87
CA PRO A 37 -7.33 -39.20 -35.71
C PRO A 37 -6.11 -39.12 -36.65
N LEU A 38 -4.92 -39.57 -36.23
CA LEU A 38 -3.92 -40.13 -37.14
C LEU A 38 -3.16 -41.27 -36.47
N LEU A 39 -3.55 -42.48 -36.86
CA LEU A 39 -2.78 -43.72 -37.06
C LEU A 39 -1.61 -44.04 -36.10
N PRO A 40 -1.55 -45.27 -35.55
CA PRO A 40 -0.40 -45.70 -34.78
C PRO A 40 0.85 -45.83 -35.68
N PRO A 41 2.06 -45.57 -35.16
CA PRO A 41 3.28 -45.97 -35.83
C PRO A 41 3.28 -47.50 -36.00
N ARG A 42 3.50 -47.92 -37.23
CA ARG A 42 3.74 -49.31 -37.60
C ARG A 42 5.08 -49.73 -37.01
N ASP A 43 5.06 -50.63 -36.04
CA ASP A 43 6.24 -51.39 -35.62
C ASP A 43 6.65 -52.35 -36.74
N ASP A 44 7.50 -51.87 -37.66
CA ASP A 44 8.28 -52.73 -38.55
C ASP A 44 9.47 -53.29 -37.77
N ARG A 45 9.16 -54.17 -36.82
CA ARG A 45 10.14 -54.96 -36.06
C ARG A 45 9.78 -56.43 -36.09
N ASN A 46 9.67 -56.99 -37.29
CA ASN A 46 9.74 -58.43 -37.47
C ASN A 46 10.08 -58.80 -38.92
N ASP A 47 11.38 -58.80 -39.27
CA ASP A 47 11.92 -59.73 -40.27
C ASP A 47 13.45 -59.78 -40.22
N GLN A 48 13.99 -60.35 -39.14
CA GLN A 48 15.29 -61.00 -39.27
C GLN A 48 15.04 -62.33 -39.99
N SER A 49 15.24 -62.28 -41.30
CA SER A 49 15.29 -63.45 -42.16
C SER A 49 16.29 -64.45 -41.58
N SER A 50 15.74 -65.52 -41.06
CA SER A 50 16.41 -66.79 -40.87
C SER A 50 17.14 -67.18 -42.15
N ARG A 51 18.46 -67.41 -42.05
CA ARG A 51 19.21 -68.24 -43.00
C ARG A 51 18.67 -69.67 -42.91
N GLY A 52 17.53 -69.90 -43.57
CA GLY A 52 16.94 -71.21 -43.78
C GLY A 52 17.80 -72.01 -44.75
N LYS A 53 18.41 -73.07 -44.24
CA LYS A 53 19.03 -74.15 -45.00
C LYS A 53 18.02 -74.66 -46.04
N ARG A 54 18.39 -74.65 -47.32
CA ARG A 54 17.62 -75.28 -48.40
C ARG A 54 17.51 -76.77 -48.14
N SER A 55 16.40 -77.21 -47.54
CA SER A 55 15.99 -78.60 -47.57
C SER A 55 15.43 -78.88 -48.96
N PHE A 56 16.03 -79.86 -49.65
CA PHE A 56 15.51 -80.38 -50.90
C PHE A 56 14.11 -80.95 -50.64
N SER A 57 13.08 -80.23 -51.10
CA SER A 57 11.69 -80.68 -51.04
C SER A 57 11.48 -81.81 -52.04
N LEU A 58 11.06 -82.97 -51.53
CA LEU A 58 10.73 -84.20 -52.26
C LEU A 58 9.73 -84.00 -53.42
N LYS A 59 9.06 -82.84 -53.49
CA LYS A 59 8.12 -82.49 -54.56
C LYS A 59 8.80 -82.12 -55.88
N GLY A 60 10.08 -81.74 -55.88
CA GLY A 60 10.84 -81.42 -57.11
C GLY A 60 11.20 -82.65 -57.97
N LEU A 61 11.37 -83.83 -57.36
CA LEU A 61 11.68 -85.08 -58.09
C LEU A 61 10.46 -85.71 -58.77
N ALA A 62 9.25 -85.47 -58.26
CA ALA A 62 8.02 -85.99 -58.85
C ALA A 62 7.68 -85.33 -60.21
N LEU A 63 7.99 -84.05 -60.38
CA LEU A 63 7.75 -83.32 -61.64
C LEU A 63 8.70 -83.75 -62.77
N CYS A 64 9.96 -84.06 -62.46
CA CYS A 64 10.90 -84.57 -63.48
C CYS A 64 10.52 -85.98 -63.98
N ALA A 65 9.92 -86.84 -63.15
CA ALA A 65 9.48 -88.17 -63.57
C ALA A 65 8.26 -88.14 -64.52
N ILE A 66 7.35 -87.17 -64.35
CA ILE A 66 6.17 -87.02 -65.21
C ILE A 66 6.57 -86.55 -66.61
N VAL A 67 7.54 -85.63 -66.72
CA VAL A 67 8.04 -85.14 -68.01
C VAL A 67 8.76 -86.24 -68.80
N ALA A 68 9.49 -87.14 -68.12
CA ALA A 68 10.16 -88.28 -68.77
C ALA A 68 9.16 -89.34 -69.32
N LEU A 69 8.01 -89.55 -68.65
CA LEU A 69 7.00 -90.52 -69.09
C LEU A 69 6.18 -90.05 -70.31
N ILE A 70 6.03 -88.73 -70.49
CA ILE A 70 5.34 -88.17 -71.67
C ILE A 70 6.26 -88.21 -72.90
N ALA A 71 7.56 -87.96 -72.73
CA ALA A 71 8.53 -88.03 -73.84
C ALA A 71 8.73 -89.45 -74.39
N GLY A 72 8.59 -90.49 -73.56
CA GLY A 72 8.78 -91.89 -73.97
C GLY A 72 7.65 -92.49 -74.83
N ASN A 73 6.44 -91.92 -74.82
CA ASN A 73 5.28 -92.53 -75.50
C ASN A 73 5.01 -92.00 -76.91
N ILE A 74 5.68 -90.93 -77.35
CA ILE A 74 5.42 -90.31 -78.65
C ILE A 74 6.33 -90.86 -79.77
N VAL A 75 7.42 -91.55 -79.42
CA VAL A 75 8.38 -92.10 -80.41
C VAL A 75 8.00 -93.52 -80.90
N GLY A 76 6.89 -94.09 -80.40
CA GLY A 76 6.53 -95.51 -80.56
C GLY A 76 6.00 -96.00 -81.92
N PRO A 77 5.34 -95.20 -82.79
CA PRO A 77 4.79 -95.77 -84.03
C PRO A 77 4.98 -94.88 -85.28
N ILE A 78 6.20 -94.85 -85.85
CA ILE A 78 6.41 -94.30 -87.22
C ILE A 78 7.05 -95.34 -88.18
N LEU A 79 7.50 -96.51 -87.72
CA LEU A 79 8.14 -97.52 -88.58
C LEU A 79 7.20 -98.64 -89.06
N ALA A 80 6.05 -98.28 -89.64
CA ALA A 80 5.16 -99.25 -90.27
C ALA A 80 4.29 -98.67 -91.39
N VAL A 81 4.89 -98.17 -92.46
CA VAL A 81 4.19 -98.07 -93.76
C VAL A 81 5.02 -98.78 -94.83
N LYS A 82 4.40 -99.84 -95.33
CA LYS A 82 4.93 -100.84 -96.25
C LYS A 82 5.02 -100.29 -97.68
N ASN A 83 5.98 -100.86 -98.40
CA ASN A 83 6.10 -100.95 -99.85
C ASN A 83 4.73 -101.03 -100.57
N VAL A 84 4.41 -99.98 -101.33
CA VAL A 84 3.37 -100.01 -102.36
C VAL A 84 4.07 -99.79 -103.70
N LYS A 85 4.15 -100.86 -104.51
CA LYS A 85 4.49 -100.78 -105.93
C LYS A 85 3.28 -100.19 -106.65
N LEU A 86 3.45 -98.99 -107.23
CA LEU A 86 2.51 -98.39 -108.16
C LEU A 86 3.08 -98.55 -109.57
N ASP A 87 2.75 -99.69 -110.20
CA ASP A 87 2.86 -99.89 -111.64
C ASP A 87 1.53 -99.44 -112.27
N THR A 88 1.52 -98.24 -112.85
CA THR A 88 0.56 -97.80 -113.88
C THR A 88 1.09 -96.47 -114.40
N CYS A 89 1.77 -96.49 -115.54
CA CYS A 89 2.17 -95.26 -116.24
C CYS A 89 0.90 -94.60 -116.77
N PRO A 90 0.60 -93.35 -116.38
CA PRO A 90 -0.54 -92.61 -116.91
C PRO A 90 -0.39 -92.37 -118.42
N GLU A 91 -1.50 -92.33 -119.15
CA GLU A 91 -1.52 -91.92 -120.55
C GLU A 91 -0.89 -90.52 -120.71
N ALA A 92 -0.24 -90.27 -121.85
CA ALA A 92 0.59 -89.07 -122.06
C ALA A 92 -0.14 -87.73 -121.79
N GLU A 93 -1.46 -87.66 -122.04
CA GLU A 93 -2.27 -86.48 -121.72
C GLU A 93 -2.43 -86.24 -120.21
N GLU A 94 -2.41 -87.30 -119.40
CA GLU A 94 -2.52 -87.21 -117.95
C GLU A 94 -1.21 -86.75 -117.31
N MET A 95 -0.07 -87.10 -117.93
CA MET A 95 1.25 -86.59 -117.56
C MET A 95 1.41 -85.09 -117.84
N ASP A 96 0.86 -84.58 -118.94
CA ASP A 96 0.91 -83.13 -119.22
C ASP A 96 -0.03 -82.35 -118.27
N ARG A 97 -1.21 -82.89 -117.92
CA ARG A 97 -2.04 -82.31 -116.85
C ARG A 97 -1.36 -82.31 -115.49
N LEU A 98 -0.56 -83.34 -115.19
CA LEU A 98 0.23 -83.39 -113.96
C LEU A 98 1.38 -82.38 -113.97
N ARG A 99 2.05 -82.18 -115.12
CA ARG A 99 3.07 -81.12 -115.27
C ARG A 99 2.46 -79.73 -115.11
N ASP A 100 1.29 -79.46 -115.68
CA ASP A 100 0.60 -78.17 -115.51
C ASP A 100 0.17 -77.94 -114.05
N LYS A 101 -0.32 -79.00 -113.38
CA LYS A 101 -0.62 -78.95 -111.94
C LYS A 101 0.63 -78.70 -111.11
N TRP A 102 1.74 -79.37 -111.42
CA TRP A 102 3.03 -79.15 -110.76
C TRP A 102 3.59 -77.75 -111.00
N ALA A 103 3.49 -77.22 -112.22
CA ALA A 103 3.93 -75.86 -112.53
C ALA A 103 3.07 -74.82 -111.78
N LEU A 104 1.76 -75.05 -111.67
CA LEU A 104 0.87 -74.21 -110.86
C LEU A 104 1.18 -74.33 -109.37
N GLU A 105 1.45 -75.53 -108.87
CA GLU A 105 1.82 -75.78 -107.47
C GLU A 105 3.19 -75.19 -107.13
N GLU A 106 4.17 -75.29 -108.03
CA GLU A 106 5.48 -74.65 -107.94
C GLU A 106 5.33 -73.12 -107.95
N HIS A 107 4.47 -72.56 -108.79
CA HIS A 107 4.17 -71.13 -108.79
C HIS A 107 3.48 -70.69 -107.49
N MET A 108 2.47 -71.43 -107.01
CA MET A 108 1.83 -71.14 -105.72
C MET A 108 2.80 -71.29 -104.55
N HIS A 109 3.72 -72.25 -104.62
CA HIS A 109 4.76 -72.41 -103.62
C HIS A 109 5.74 -71.24 -103.65
N GLY A 110 6.14 -70.78 -104.84
CA GLY A 110 6.95 -69.57 -105.03
C GLY A 110 6.29 -68.35 -104.41
N VAL A 111 5.01 -68.11 -104.69
CA VAL A 111 4.22 -67.02 -104.08
C VAL A 111 4.12 -67.18 -102.56
N ALA A 112 3.91 -68.39 -102.05
CA ALA A 112 3.82 -68.66 -100.62
C ALA A 112 5.18 -68.56 -99.89
N VAL A 113 6.29 -68.79 -100.59
CA VAL A 113 7.64 -68.55 -100.09
C VAL A 113 7.91 -67.06 -100.04
N GLU A 114 7.59 -66.31 -101.10
CA GLU A 114 7.76 -64.85 -101.14
C GLU A 114 6.91 -64.13 -100.08
N GLN A 115 5.65 -64.55 -99.88
CA GLN A 115 4.80 -64.03 -98.80
C GLN A 115 5.38 -64.34 -97.41
N ARG A 116 5.97 -65.52 -97.23
CA ARG A 116 6.66 -65.87 -95.99
C ARG A 116 7.91 -65.01 -95.78
N GLU A 117 8.71 -64.79 -96.82
CA GLU A 117 9.86 -63.90 -96.75
C GLU A 117 9.44 -62.47 -96.40
N GLN A 118 8.39 -61.93 -97.02
CA GLN A 118 7.84 -60.61 -96.68
C GLN A 118 7.37 -60.53 -95.22
N LEU A 119 6.69 -61.56 -94.72
CA LEU A 119 6.29 -61.64 -93.31
C LEU A 119 7.49 -61.76 -92.36
N TYR A 120 8.53 -62.50 -92.74
CA TYR A 120 9.77 -62.61 -91.97
C TYR A 120 10.52 -61.28 -91.91
N GLU A 121 10.56 -60.52 -93.02
CA GLU A 121 11.14 -59.18 -93.02
C GLU A 121 10.33 -58.22 -92.14
N LEU A 122 9.00 -58.28 -92.19
CA LEU A 122 8.14 -57.48 -91.30
C LEU A 122 8.40 -57.82 -89.82
N TRP A 123 8.43 -59.11 -89.49
CA TRP A 123 8.76 -59.58 -88.14
C TRP A 123 10.14 -59.15 -87.69
N ARG A 124 11.13 -59.15 -88.59
CA ARG A 124 12.49 -58.69 -88.27
C ARG A 124 12.51 -57.20 -87.94
N VAL A 125 11.74 -56.38 -88.66
CA VAL A 125 11.62 -54.94 -88.38
C VAL A 125 10.89 -54.70 -87.05
N GLU A 126 9.82 -55.44 -86.77
CA GLU A 126 9.10 -55.35 -85.49
C GLU A 126 9.96 -55.80 -84.30
N ASP A 127 10.71 -56.90 -84.45
CA ASP A 127 11.63 -57.41 -83.43
C ASP A 127 12.79 -56.43 -83.18
N ALA A 128 13.32 -55.82 -84.25
CA ALA A 128 14.32 -54.76 -84.14
C ALA A 128 13.75 -53.52 -83.42
N ALA A 129 12.52 -53.11 -83.73
CA ALA A 129 11.84 -51.98 -83.07
C ALA A 129 11.54 -52.29 -81.59
N HIS A 130 11.11 -53.51 -81.27
CA HIS A 130 10.88 -53.96 -79.91
C HIS A 130 12.19 -54.03 -79.11
N THR A 131 13.26 -54.55 -79.72
CA THR A 131 14.60 -54.57 -79.12
C THR A 131 15.13 -53.16 -78.86
N ALA A 132 14.94 -52.23 -79.81
CA ALA A 132 15.29 -50.83 -79.62
C ALA A 132 14.50 -50.18 -78.47
N LYS A 133 13.21 -50.50 -78.35
CA LYS A 133 12.39 -50.06 -77.21
C LYS A 133 12.92 -50.63 -75.89
N ILE A 134 13.20 -51.92 -75.79
CA ILE A 134 13.75 -52.49 -74.55
C ILE A 134 15.07 -51.79 -74.15
N ARG A 135 15.95 -51.50 -75.11
CA ARG A 135 17.20 -50.76 -74.83
C ARG A 135 16.93 -49.36 -74.31
N PHE A 136 16.02 -48.61 -74.95
CA PHE A 136 15.62 -47.27 -74.52
C PHE A 136 15.09 -47.27 -73.07
N TRP A 137 14.21 -48.22 -72.73
CA TRP A 137 13.68 -48.34 -71.36
C TRP A 137 14.78 -48.77 -70.37
N GLY A 138 15.73 -49.60 -70.80
CA GLY A 138 16.90 -49.95 -69.99
C GLY A 138 17.81 -48.76 -69.70
N GLU A 139 18.02 -47.88 -70.67
CA GLU A 139 18.77 -46.63 -70.50
C GLU A 139 18.03 -45.67 -69.56
N GLU A 140 16.71 -45.49 -69.74
CA GLU A 140 15.88 -44.65 -68.86
C GLU A 140 15.87 -45.18 -67.41
N ASP A 141 15.82 -46.50 -67.22
CA ASP A 141 15.88 -47.11 -65.88
C ASP A 141 17.24 -46.92 -65.21
N LEU A 142 18.34 -46.94 -65.98
CA LEU A 142 19.68 -46.62 -65.48
C LEU A 142 19.77 -45.16 -65.04
N GLU A 143 19.27 -44.20 -65.84
CA GLU A 143 19.23 -42.78 -65.48
C GLU A 143 18.39 -42.57 -64.21
N ARG A 144 17.22 -43.22 -64.10
CA ARG A 144 16.39 -43.19 -62.88
C ARG A 144 17.11 -43.79 -61.68
N GLU A 145 17.91 -44.84 -61.87
CA GLU A 145 18.70 -45.43 -60.80
C GLU A 145 19.82 -44.50 -60.33
N GLU A 146 20.50 -43.80 -61.23
CA GLU A 146 21.49 -42.77 -60.91
C GLU A 146 20.88 -41.61 -60.13
N VAL A 147 19.72 -41.11 -60.57
CA VAL A 147 18.96 -40.10 -59.82
C VAL A 147 18.61 -40.60 -58.42
N ARG A 148 18.10 -41.84 -58.28
CA ARG A 148 17.84 -42.44 -56.96
C ARG A 148 19.09 -42.59 -56.10
N LYS A 149 20.26 -42.86 -56.70
CA LYS A 149 21.55 -42.91 -55.98
C LYS A 149 21.93 -41.51 -55.47
N GLY A 150 21.76 -40.48 -56.31
CA GLY A 150 21.96 -39.08 -55.91
C GLY A 150 21.08 -38.69 -54.73
N TRP A 151 19.77 -38.94 -54.83
CA TRP A 151 18.84 -38.68 -53.73
C TRP A 151 19.19 -39.43 -52.44
N ARG A 152 19.63 -40.70 -52.52
CA ARG A 152 20.07 -41.44 -51.33
C ARG A 152 21.30 -40.80 -50.68
N GLN A 153 22.25 -40.31 -51.48
CA GLN A 153 23.42 -39.61 -50.95
C GLN A 153 23.05 -38.28 -50.31
N GLU A 154 22.12 -37.53 -50.91
CA GLU A 154 21.60 -36.29 -50.33
C GLU A 154 20.86 -36.51 -49.02
N VAL A 155 20.03 -37.56 -48.93
CA VAL A 155 19.34 -37.93 -47.68
C VAL A 155 20.35 -38.28 -46.59
N ILE A 156 21.36 -39.11 -46.89
CA ILE A 156 22.42 -39.45 -45.91
C ILE A 156 23.17 -38.20 -45.45
N LYS A 157 23.47 -37.29 -46.38
CA LYS A 157 24.13 -36.02 -46.06
C LYS A 157 23.25 -35.16 -45.15
N HIS A 158 21.96 -35.06 -45.46
CA HIS A 158 21.01 -34.30 -44.64
C HIS A 158 20.83 -34.91 -43.25
N GLU A 159 20.75 -36.24 -43.13
CA GLU A 159 20.68 -36.93 -41.83
C GLU A 159 21.93 -36.66 -40.99
N HIS A 160 23.12 -36.63 -41.60
CA HIS A 160 24.36 -36.25 -40.91
C HIS A 160 24.35 -34.79 -40.46
N GLU A 161 23.94 -33.86 -41.33
CA GLU A 161 23.82 -32.44 -41.00
C GLU A 161 22.77 -32.20 -39.88
N GLU A 162 21.69 -32.98 -39.82
CA GLU A 162 20.72 -32.93 -38.72
C GLU A 162 21.29 -33.47 -37.40
N GLN A 163 22.07 -34.56 -37.45
CA GLN A 163 22.75 -35.09 -36.26
C GLN A 163 23.73 -34.07 -35.67
N GLU A 164 24.55 -33.42 -36.50
CA GLU A 164 25.45 -32.35 -36.07
C GLU A 164 24.68 -31.18 -35.43
N ARG A 165 23.55 -30.76 -36.02
CA ARG A 165 22.70 -29.72 -35.43
C ARG A 165 22.08 -30.14 -34.10
N GLU A 166 21.75 -31.41 -33.94
CA GLU A 166 21.20 -31.94 -32.70
C GLU A 166 22.28 -32.00 -31.60
N GLU A 167 23.52 -32.37 -31.94
CA GLU A 167 24.67 -32.33 -31.04
C GLU A 167 24.96 -30.91 -30.57
N VAL A 168 25.02 -29.94 -31.49
CA VAL A 168 25.19 -28.51 -31.15
C VAL A 168 24.04 -28.02 -30.25
N ARG A 169 22.81 -28.47 -30.48
CA ARG A 169 21.67 -28.13 -29.63
C ARG A 169 21.81 -28.70 -28.22
N LYS A 170 22.31 -29.93 -28.09
CA LYS A 170 22.57 -30.58 -26.79
C LYS A 170 23.68 -29.86 -26.04
N GLU A 171 24.77 -29.50 -26.70
CA GLU A 171 25.85 -28.71 -26.13
C GLU A 171 25.33 -27.36 -25.63
N TRP A 172 24.56 -26.65 -26.44
CA TRP A 172 23.99 -25.36 -26.06
C TRP A 172 23.01 -25.48 -24.88
N GLN A 173 22.20 -26.54 -24.84
CA GLN A 173 21.33 -26.83 -23.69
C GLN A 173 22.13 -27.10 -22.42
N HIS A 174 23.24 -27.82 -22.52
CA HIS A 174 24.13 -28.08 -21.39
C HIS A 174 24.76 -26.78 -20.89
N GLU A 175 25.34 -25.97 -21.79
CA GLU A 175 25.93 -24.67 -21.47
C GLU A 175 24.92 -23.72 -20.83
N MET A 176 23.68 -23.68 -21.34
CA MET A 176 22.58 -22.92 -20.75
C MET A 176 22.26 -23.34 -19.30
N VAL A 177 22.26 -24.64 -19.02
CA VAL A 177 22.02 -25.18 -17.67
C VAL A 177 23.20 -24.84 -16.75
N GLU A 178 24.43 -24.97 -17.22
CA GLU A 178 25.63 -24.61 -16.45
C GLU A 178 25.69 -23.10 -16.17
N HIS A 179 25.40 -22.26 -17.17
CA HIS A 179 25.32 -20.82 -17.01
C HIS A 179 24.27 -20.44 -15.97
N LYS A 180 23.07 -21.00 -16.06
CA LYS A 180 21.99 -20.74 -15.09
C LYS A 180 22.37 -21.18 -13.67
N ARG A 181 23.07 -22.30 -13.53
CA ARG A 181 23.61 -22.77 -12.25
C ARG A 181 24.67 -21.79 -11.71
N SER A 182 25.61 -21.37 -12.55
CA SER A 182 26.65 -20.40 -12.19
C SER A 182 26.06 -19.04 -11.76
N GLU A 183 25.03 -18.56 -12.45
CA GLU A 183 24.29 -17.35 -12.07
C GLU A 183 23.59 -17.49 -10.72
N LEU A 184 22.95 -18.63 -10.47
CA LEU A 184 22.31 -18.91 -9.19
C LEU A 184 23.34 -18.95 -8.05
N GLU A 185 24.49 -19.58 -8.28
CA GLU A 185 25.59 -19.61 -7.31
C GLU A 185 26.17 -18.21 -7.05
N ARG A 186 26.26 -17.36 -8.08
CA ARG A 186 26.64 -15.94 -7.93
C ARG A 186 25.62 -15.18 -7.10
N GLN A 187 24.32 -15.30 -7.42
CA GLN A 187 23.24 -14.66 -6.64
C GLN A 187 23.24 -15.12 -5.18
N GLN A 188 23.52 -16.39 -4.91
CA GLN A 188 23.65 -16.90 -3.54
C GLN A 188 24.87 -16.36 -2.80
N ARG A 189 26.00 -16.12 -3.49
CA ARG A 189 27.15 -15.45 -2.88
C ARG A 189 26.83 -14.00 -2.54
N GLU A 190 26.30 -13.24 -3.50
CA GLU A 190 25.88 -11.85 -3.30
C GLU A 190 24.84 -11.72 -2.18
N ALA A 191 23.87 -12.64 -2.09
CA ALA A 191 22.88 -12.66 -1.02
C ALA A 191 23.52 -12.89 0.37
N ARG A 192 24.50 -13.80 0.47
CA ARG A 192 25.22 -14.04 1.74
C ARG A 192 26.07 -12.84 2.15
N GLU A 193 26.78 -12.23 1.20
CA GLU A 193 27.55 -11.00 1.45
C GLU A 193 26.64 -9.85 1.92
N HIS A 194 25.47 -9.68 1.28
CA HIS A 194 24.47 -8.70 1.72
C HIS A 194 23.90 -9.00 3.10
N GLU A 195 23.72 -10.26 3.47
CA GLU A 195 23.25 -10.66 4.81
C GLU A 195 24.32 -10.41 5.88
N GLU A 196 25.59 -10.67 5.58
CA GLU A 196 26.72 -10.36 6.46
C GLU A 196 26.84 -8.86 6.71
N VAL A 197 26.81 -8.04 5.65
CA VAL A 197 26.81 -6.57 5.77
C VAL A 197 25.62 -6.07 6.58
N ARG A 198 24.43 -6.66 6.39
CA ARG A 198 23.25 -6.29 7.19
C ARG A 198 23.47 -6.59 8.66
N ARG A 199 24.02 -7.76 8.99
CA ARG A 199 24.28 -8.15 10.38
C ARG A 199 25.33 -7.26 11.03
N GLU A 200 26.39 -6.89 10.31
CA GLU A 200 27.39 -5.91 10.77
C GLU A 200 26.74 -4.55 11.05
N TRP A 201 25.92 -4.07 10.12
CA TRP A 201 25.20 -2.81 10.31
C TRP A 201 24.22 -2.85 11.50
N GLU A 202 23.48 -3.96 11.68
CA GLU A 202 22.60 -4.16 12.84
C GLU A 202 23.38 -4.14 14.16
N GLN A 203 24.59 -4.71 14.17
CA GLN A 203 25.47 -4.67 15.32
C GLN A 203 25.96 -3.24 15.60
N GLU A 204 26.43 -2.51 14.58
CA GLU A 204 26.86 -1.11 14.72
C GLU A 204 25.73 -0.21 15.23
N VAL A 205 24.51 -0.40 14.72
CA VAL A 205 23.32 0.33 15.18
C VAL A 205 23.04 0.01 16.65
N SER A 206 23.08 -1.26 17.04
CA SER A 206 22.88 -1.67 18.44
C SER A 206 23.93 -1.07 19.38
N GLU A 207 25.20 -1.09 18.99
CA GLU A 207 26.31 -0.51 19.77
C GLU A 207 26.12 1.01 19.91
N HIS A 208 25.78 1.70 18.82
CA HIS A 208 25.49 3.13 18.84
C HIS A 208 24.28 3.48 19.72
N GLU A 209 23.21 2.68 19.68
CA GLU A 209 22.04 2.87 20.56
C GLU A 209 22.38 2.71 22.05
N ASP A 210 23.24 1.74 22.39
CA ASP A 210 23.69 1.54 23.76
C ASP A 210 24.63 2.67 24.22
N GLU A 211 25.52 3.17 23.35
CA GLU A 211 26.34 4.36 23.61
C GLU A 211 25.50 5.62 23.83
N GLU A 212 24.49 5.85 23.00
CA GLU A 212 23.52 6.93 23.14
C GLU A 212 22.75 6.83 24.46
N ARG A 213 22.30 5.62 24.81
CA ARG A 213 21.61 5.35 26.08
C ARG A 213 22.53 5.64 27.28
N ALA A 214 23.80 5.25 27.19
CA ALA A 214 24.80 5.54 28.22
C ALA A 214 25.12 7.04 28.31
N ARG A 215 25.17 7.77 27.19
CA ARG A 215 25.34 9.22 27.17
C ARG A 215 24.17 9.93 27.84
N ARG A 216 22.93 9.60 27.45
CA ARG A 216 21.72 10.16 28.08
C ARG A 216 21.64 9.88 29.57
N LYS A 217 22.08 8.69 30.00
CA LYS A 217 22.14 8.35 31.42
C LYS A 217 23.11 9.26 32.18
N ARG A 218 24.30 9.51 31.64
CA ARG A 218 25.28 10.44 32.24
C ARG A 218 24.75 11.87 32.28
N GLU A 219 24.16 12.36 31.19
CA GLU A 219 23.53 13.68 31.15
C GLU A 219 22.40 13.82 32.19
N LEU A 220 21.62 12.76 32.42
CA LEU A 220 20.58 12.75 33.44
C LEU A 220 21.16 12.77 34.86
N GLU A 221 22.22 12.00 35.13
CA GLU A 221 22.92 11.99 36.41
C GLU A 221 23.55 13.36 36.72
N GLU A 222 24.19 13.99 35.74
CA GLU A 222 24.72 15.36 35.84
C GLU A 222 23.60 16.37 36.12
N HIS A 223 22.48 16.27 35.41
CA HIS A 223 21.32 17.15 35.64
C HIS A 223 20.70 16.95 37.03
N GLU A 224 20.69 15.71 37.55
CA GLU A 224 20.24 15.43 38.92
C GLU A 224 21.20 15.97 39.98
N GLU A 225 22.50 15.98 39.72
CA GLU A 225 23.50 16.61 40.59
C GLU A 225 23.31 18.13 40.64
N VAL A 226 23.22 18.79 39.48
CA VAL A 226 22.95 20.23 39.40
C VAL A 226 21.64 20.59 40.11
N ARG A 227 20.59 19.76 39.97
CA ARG A 227 19.33 19.97 40.69
C ARG A 227 19.51 19.89 42.20
N ARG A 228 20.29 18.93 42.70
CA ARG A 228 20.57 18.79 44.14
C ARG A 228 21.35 19.97 44.69
N GLU A 229 22.34 20.46 43.95
CA GLU A 229 23.09 21.67 44.34
C GLU A 229 22.18 22.89 44.40
N TRP A 230 21.34 23.10 43.38
CA TRP A 230 20.37 24.19 43.36
C TRP A 230 19.36 24.11 44.51
N GLU A 231 18.86 22.92 44.83
CA GLU A 231 17.98 22.71 45.98
C GLU A 231 18.65 23.07 47.31
N GLN A 232 19.95 22.75 47.47
CA GLN A 232 20.74 23.15 48.64
C GLN A 232 20.91 24.67 48.71
N GLU A 233 21.29 25.32 47.61
CA GLU A 233 21.42 26.78 47.55
C GLU A 233 20.10 27.48 47.89
N VAL A 234 18.98 26.96 47.39
CA VAL A 234 17.64 27.50 47.70
C VAL A 234 17.30 27.35 49.18
N GLU A 235 17.61 26.20 49.79
CA GLU A 235 17.36 26.01 51.23
C GLU A 235 18.27 26.86 52.10
N ASP A 236 19.53 27.05 51.73
CA ASP A 236 20.45 27.92 52.45
C ASP A 236 20.06 29.40 52.31
N HIS A 237 19.66 29.85 51.11
CA HIS A 237 19.09 31.18 50.93
C HIS A 237 17.81 31.38 51.76
N LYS A 238 16.92 30.39 51.82
CA LYS A 238 15.72 30.45 52.69
C LYS A 238 16.11 30.53 54.17
N ARG A 239 17.17 29.83 54.59
CA ARG A 239 17.67 29.87 55.96
C ARG A 239 18.21 31.25 56.30
N GLU A 240 19.02 31.84 55.42
CA GLU A 240 19.54 33.21 55.56
C GLU A 240 18.40 34.23 55.63
N GLU A 241 17.38 34.12 54.75
CA GLU A 241 16.19 34.98 54.79
C GLU A 241 15.42 34.84 56.11
N ARG A 242 15.27 33.63 56.64
CA ARG A 242 14.63 33.40 57.94
C ARG A 242 15.43 34.04 59.08
N GLU A 243 16.75 33.92 59.07
CA GLU A 243 17.60 34.56 60.07
C GLU A 243 17.57 36.08 59.96
N LYS A 244 17.59 36.63 58.74
CA LYS A 244 17.48 38.06 58.50
C LYS A 244 16.16 38.62 59.02
N ARG A 245 15.04 37.97 58.69
CA ARG A 245 13.72 38.34 59.22
C ARG A 245 13.65 38.24 60.75
N LYS A 246 14.32 37.23 61.32
CA LYS A 246 14.39 37.09 62.78
C LYS A 246 15.15 38.26 63.41
N ARG A 247 16.28 38.68 62.85
CA ARG A 247 17.04 39.86 63.31
C ARG A 247 16.22 41.14 63.17
N GLU A 248 15.57 41.33 62.02
CA GLU A 248 14.69 42.49 61.79
C GLU A 248 13.52 42.53 62.79
N LEU A 249 12.95 41.36 63.14
CA LEU A 249 11.90 41.25 64.14
C LEU A 249 12.41 41.57 65.55
N GLU A 250 13.56 41.03 65.94
CA GLU A 250 14.20 41.32 67.23
C GLU A 250 14.56 42.82 67.37
N GLU A 251 15.07 43.44 66.31
CA GLU A 251 15.33 44.89 66.26
C GLU A 251 14.05 45.71 66.37
N HIS A 252 12.99 45.30 65.65
CA HIS A 252 11.69 45.95 65.73
C HIS A 252 11.08 45.83 67.13
N GLU A 253 11.10 44.65 67.75
CA GLU A 253 10.65 44.43 69.13
C GLU A 253 11.44 45.27 70.14
N HIS A 254 12.77 45.35 69.98
CA HIS A 254 13.61 46.20 70.82
C HIS A 254 13.25 47.69 70.67
N SER A 255 13.06 48.15 69.44
CA SER A 255 12.65 49.53 69.12
C SER A 255 11.27 49.85 69.69
N GLU A 256 10.28 48.97 69.55
CA GLU A 256 8.94 49.12 70.12
C GLU A 256 8.99 49.15 71.66
N HIS A 257 9.76 48.27 72.28
CA HIS A 257 9.93 48.24 73.73
C HIS A 257 10.58 49.53 74.26
N GLU A 258 11.61 50.06 73.58
CA GLU A 258 12.19 51.36 73.92
C GLU A 258 11.22 52.51 73.68
N ARG A 259 10.38 52.46 72.63
CA ARG A 259 9.30 53.44 72.43
C ARG A 259 8.29 53.39 73.58
N GLN A 260 7.85 52.20 73.96
CA GLN A 260 6.91 52.01 75.08
C GLN A 260 7.49 52.55 76.39
N LYS A 261 8.77 52.31 76.69
CA LYS A 261 9.43 52.90 77.87
C LYS A 261 9.41 54.43 77.84
N ARG A 262 9.69 55.04 76.68
CA ARG A 262 9.64 56.51 76.54
C ARG A 262 8.23 57.03 76.73
N GLU A 263 7.24 56.39 76.10
CA GLU A 263 5.82 56.73 76.27
C GLU A 263 5.37 56.55 77.73
N GLU A 264 5.83 55.51 78.42
CA GLU A 264 5.52 55.27 79.84
C GLU A 264 6.15 56.34 80.73
N GLN A 265 7.42 56.70 80.51
CA GLN A 265 8.08 57.81 81.19
C GLN A 265 7.35 59.12 80.97
N GLU A 266 6.96 59.43 79.72
CA GLU A 266 6.17 60.62 79.40
C GLU A 266 4.80 60.59 80.08
N ARG A 267 4.11 59.43 80.10
CA ARG A 267 2.84 59.26 80.82
C ARG A 267 2.99 59.45 82.32
N GLU A 268 4.09 58.99 82.92
CA GLU A 268 4.39 59.21 84.33
C GLU A 268 4.69 60.69 84.61
N GLU A 269 5.44 61.36 83.75
CA GLU A 269 5.71 62.80 83.87
C GLU A 269 4.42 63.62 83.73
N VAL A 270 3.57 63.29 82.75
CA VAL A 270 2.24 63.88 82.58
C VAL A 270 1.39 63.59 83.81
N ARG A 271 1.39 62.37 84.35
CA ARG A 271 0.66 62.03 85.58
C ARG A 271 1.15 62.84 86.78
N ARG A 272 2.47 63.04 86.92
CA ARG A 272 3.05 63.89 87.97
C ARG A 272 2.69 65.36 87.77
N LYS A 273 2.65 65.84 86.52
CA LYS A 273 2.22 67.19 86.18
C LYS A 273 0.74 67.40 86.48
N TRP A 274 -0.11 66.47 86.04
CA TRP A 274 -1.54 66.46 86.33
C TRP A 274 -1.81 66.37 87.83
N GLN A 275 -1.06 65.57 88.60
CA GLN A 275 -1.18 65.57 90.06
C GLN A 275 -0.86 66.94 90.68
N ARG A 276 0.14 67.66 90.17
CA ARG A 276 0.42 69.04 90.59
C ARG A 276 -0.72 69.99 90.23
N GLU A 277 -1.18 69.92 88.98
CA GLU A 277 -2.29 70.72 88.46
C GLU A 277 -3.61 70.40 89.19
N VAL A 278 -3.88 69.16 89.58
CA VAL A 278 -5.05 68.76 90.37
C VAL A 278 -4.96 69.29 91.78
N LEU A 279 -3.80 69.22 92.43
CA LEU A 279 -3.63 69.79 93.78
C LEU A 279 -3.77 71.33 93.76
N GLU A 280 -3.31 71.96 92.69
CA GLU A 280 -3.47 73.41 92.45
C GLU A 280 -4.92 73.75 92.12
N HIS A 281 -5.53 73.04 91.19
CA HIS A 281 -6.93 73.19 90.84
C HIS A 281 -7.82 72.90 92.04
N GLU A 282 -7.58 71.87 92.85
CA GLU A 282 -8.37 71.58 94.06
C GLU A 282 -8.23 72.70 95.10
N ARG A 283 -7.05 73.34 95.19
CA ARG A 283 -6.87 74.55 95.99
C ARG A 283 -7.71 75.70 95.43
N GLU A 284 -7.66 75.94 94.13
CA GLU A 284 -8.45 76.95 93.43
C GLU A 284 -9.94 76.66 93.44
N GLU A 285 -10.38 75.40 93.33
CA GLU A 285 -11.76 74.93 93.40
C GLU A 285 -12.27 75.04 94.83
N ARG A 286 -11.44 74.80 95.84
CA ARG A 286 -11.83 75.04 97.23
C ARG A 286 -12.05 76.55 97.47
N GLU A 287 -11.24 77.40 96.85
CA GLU A 287 -11.48 78.85 96.85
C GLU A 287 -12.68 79.27 96.01
N ARG A 288 -12.86 78.67 94.82
CA ARG A 288 -13.94 78.97 93.89
C ARG A 288 -15.26 78.47 94.44
N ARG A 289 -15.35 77.25 94.96
CA ARG A 289 -16.52 76.73 95.69
C ARG A 289 -16.80 77.54 96.93
N LYS A 290 -15.80 78.11 97.61
CA LYS A 290 -16.04 79.05 98.71
C LYS A 290 -16.70 80.34 98.18
N ARG A 291 -16.18 80.94 97.10
CA ARG A 291 -16.77 82.11 96.42
C ARG A 291 -18.15 81.79 95.82
N GLU A 292 -18.33 80.64 95.19
CA GLU A 292 -19.57 80.17 94.61
C GLU A 292 -20.56 79.71 95.68
N LEU A 293 -20.17 79.22 96.87
CA LEU A 293 -21.09 79.04 97.99
C LEU A 293 -21.54 80.40 98.52
N GLU A 294 -20.63 81.36 98.64
CA GLU A 294 -20.92 82.74 99.04
C GLU A 294 -21.86 83.43 98.02
N GLU A 295 -21.70 83.16 96.71
CA GLU A 295 -22.57 83.69 95.65
C GLU A 295 -23.86 82.88 95.42
N ARG A 296 -23.83 81.55 95.56
CA ARG A 296 -25.02 80.67 95.51
C ARG A 296 -25.93 80.90 96.71
N GLN A 297 -25.39 81.19 97.91
CA GLN A 297 -26.20 81.68 99.04
C GLN A 297 -26.84 83.05 98.77
N LYS A 298 -26.25 83.84 97.87
CA LYS A 298 -26.73 85.17 97.53
C LYS A 298 -27.81 85.14 96.44
N MET A 299 -27.89 84.09 95.62
CA MET A 299 -28.71 84.11 94.40
C MET A 299 -29.54 82.84 94.09
N ASP A 300 -29.71 81.89 95.02
CA ASP A 300 -30.74 80.82 95.02
C ASP A 300 -31.31 80.38 93.64
N PHE A 301 -30.48 79.75 92.79
CA PHE A 301 -30.95 79.10 91.56
C PHE A 301 -30.17 77.82 91.21
N PHE A 302 -30.92 76.77 90.83
CA PHE A 302 -30.44 75.48 90.31
C PHE A 302 -31.00 75.29 88.88
N TRP A 303 -30.13 75.01 87.90
CA TRP A 303 -30.52 74.50 86.59
C TRP A 303 -29.97 73.09 86.40
N ALA A 304 -30.85 72.17 85.99
CA ALA A 304 -30.52 70.85 85.49
C ALA A 304 -31.09 70.76 84.06
N ASP A 305 -30.24 70.45 83.09
CA ASP A 305 -30.60 70.13 81.70
C ASP A 305 -29.55 69.15 81.18
N VAL A 306 -29.75 68.27 80.19
CA VAL A 306 -30.91 67.73 79.45
C VAL A 306 -30.28 66.58 78.63
N GLU A 307 -30.95 65.44 78.54
CA GLU A 307 -30.52 64.32 77.68
C GLU A 307 -30.99 64.54 76.24
N ALA A 308 -30.08 64.35 75.27
CA ALA A 308 -30.35 64.51 73.85
C ALA A 308 -31.08 63.28 73.26
N SER A 309 -32.18 63.54 72.58
CA SER A 309 -33.13 62.59 72.01
C SER A 309 -32.79 62.16 70.56
N HIS A 310 -33.38 61.02 70.20
CA HIS A 310 -33.36 60.29 68.93
C HIS A 310 -33.64 61.08 67.63
N CYS A 311 -33.04 60.64 66.51
CA CYS A 311 -33.53 60.65 65.12
C CYS A 311 -32.82 59.46 64.39
N PHE A 312 -33.39 58.66 63.48
CA PHE A 312 -34.00 58.96 62.18
C PHE A 312 -34.86 57.79 61.65
N GLU A 313 -36.00 58.11 61.04
CA GLU A 313 -37.04 57.19 60.53
C GLU A 313 -37.08 57.02 58.98
N GLN A 314 -36.07 57.49 58.22
CA GLN A 314 -36.15 57.57 56.74
C GLN A 314 -35.02 56.81 56.00
N ARG A 315 -34.89 55.50 56.20
CA ARG A 315 -33.76 54.71 55.61
C ARG A 315 -33.96 54.29 54.15
N VAL A 316 -35.19 54.03 53.70
CA VAL A 316 -35.47 53.57 52.33
C VAL A 316 -35.41 54.71 51.31
N GLU A 317 -35.76 55.93 51.73
CA GLU A 317 -35.68 57.12 50.88
C GLU A 317 -34.21 57.43 50.53
N ALA A 318 -33.30 57.33 51.50
CA ALA A 318 -31.86 57.49 51.26
C ALA A 318 -31.30 56.46 50.25
N CYS A 319 -31.81 55.22 50.22
CA CYS A 319 -31.36 54.21 49.25
C CYS A 319 -31.70 54.60 47.81
N LYS A 320 -32.90 55.13 47.57
CA LYS A 320 -33.35 55.51 46.22
C LYS A 320 -32.54 56.69 45.67
N GLU A 321 -32.06 57.58 46.54
CA GLU A 321 -31.32 58.78 46.17
C GLU A 321 -29.80 58.62 46.17
N THR A 322 -29.28 57.41 46.46
CA THR A 322 -27.84 57.15 46.48
C THR A 322 -27.40 56.46 45.18
N PRO A 323 -26.97 57.20 44.15
CA PRO A 323 -26.51 56.61 42.90
C PRO A 323 -25.14 55.92 43.10
N LEU A 324 -24.93 54.81 42.40
CA LEU A 324 -23.68 54.05 42.41
C LEU A 324 -23.01 54.14 41.04
N SER A 325 -21.68 54.25 41.01
CA SER A 325 -20.89 54.19 39.79
C SER A 325 -20.70 52.73 39.37
N ILE A 326 -21.46 52.27 38.37
CA ILE A 326 -21.32 50.94 37.76
C ILE A 326 -20.80 51.16 36.33
N SER A 327 -19.65 50.57 36.00
CA SER A 327 -19.01 50.71 34.68
C SER A 327 -18.77 52.17 34.24
N GLY A 328 -18.50 53.05 35.21
CA GLY A 328 -18.21 54.48 34.97
C GLY A 328 -19.43 55.37 34.73
N GLN A 329 -20.65 54.83 34.80
CA GLN A 329 -21.89 55.60 34.77
C GLN A 329 -22.56 55.56 36.15
N MET A 330 -22.99 56.73 36.63
CA MET A 330 -23.78 56.83 37.86
C MET A 330 -25.21 56.36 37.56
N LYS A 331 -25.63 55.26 38.19
CA LYS A 331 -26.97 54.69 38.03
C LYS A 331 -27.70 54.68 39.38
N GLU A 332 -28.96 55.06 39.37
CA GLU A 332 -29.85 54.93 40.51
C GLU A 332 -30.38 53.48 40.61
N PRO A 333 -30.63 52.96 41.82
CA PRO A 333 -31.18 51.63 41.99
C PRO A 333 -32.62 51.56 41.45
N VAL A 334 -32.91 50.53 40.67
CA VAL A 334 -34.24 50.22 40.12
C VAL A 334 -35.20 49.81 41.23
N HIS A 335 -34.69 49.13 42.27
CA HIS A 335 -35.47 48.70 43.42
C HIS A 335 -34.67 48.82 44.71
N CYS A 336 -35.29 49.30 45.79
CA CYS A 336 -34.73 49.31 47.14
C CYS A 336 -35.64 48.51 48.07
N GLU A 337 -35.08 47.53 48.78
CA GLU A 337 -35.79 46.64 49.71
C GLU A 337 -35.21 46.80 51.13
N ASP A 338 -36.05 47.11 52.12
CA ASP A 338 -35.65 47.12 53.54
C ASP A 338 -35.81 45.72 54.12
N LYS A 339 -34.68 45.05 54.37
CA LYS A 339 -34.66 43.73 55.01
C LYS A 339 -34.53 43.93 56.51
N ALA A 340 -35.61 44.39 57.12
CA ALA A 340 -35.78 44.71 58.55
C ALA A 340 -34.68 44.13 59.46
N GLY A 341 -33.80 45.01 59.98
CA GLY A 341 -32.70 44.66 60.88
C GLY A 341 -31.34 44.42 60.20
N LEU A 342 -31.30 44.11 58.91
CA LEU A 342 -30.07 43.94 58.12
C LEU A 342 -29.72 45.16 57.26
N GLY A 343 -30.64 46.13 57.18
CA GLY A 343 -30.47 47.36 56.40
C GLY A 343 -31.23 47.34 55.08
N VAL A 344 -31.05 48.40 54.29
CA VAL A 344 -31.72 48.61 53.00
C VAL A 344 -30.79 48.20 51.87
N TYR A 345 -31.28 47.42 50.91
CA TYR A 345 -30.54 46.90 49.76
C TYR A 345 -31.06 47.54 48.47
N GLY A 346 -30.18 48.10 47.65
CA GLY A 346 -30.49 48.56 46.28
C GLY A 346 -30.20 47.48 45.23
N THR A 347 -31.00 47.43 44.17
CA THR A 347 -30.82 46.57 42.99
C THR A 347 -30.72 47.45 41.75
N TRP A 348 -29.71 47.22 40.91
CA TRP A 348 -29.49 47.97 39.65
C TRP A 348 -29.64 47.01 38.47
N GLU A 349 -30.32 47.43 37.40
CA GLU A 349 -30.38 46.68 36.13
C GLU A 349 -29.35 47.27 35.15
N GLU A 350 -28.43 46.43 34.68
CA GLU A 350 -27.44 46.82 33.68
C GLU A 350 -27.83 46.25 32.31
N GLY A 351 -28.43 47.09 31.47
CA GLY A 351 -28.66 46.75 30.07
C GLY A 351 -27.36 46.80 29.28
N GLY A 352 -26.99 45.70 28.62
CA GLY A 352 -25.88 45.66 27.66
C GLY A 352 -24.56 45.11 28.19
N ASP A 353 -24.57 44.43 29.34
CA ASP A 353 -23.36 43.81 29.87
C ASP A 353 -22.91 42.64 28.98
N ALA A 354 -21.77 42.81 28.30
CA ALA A 354 -21.16 41.80 27.41
C ALA A 354 -20.80 40.49 28.16
N THR A 355 -20.77 40.55 29.48
CA THR A 355 -20.66 39.44 30.42
C THR A 355 -21.85 38.47 30.36
N CYS A 356 -23.01 38.89 29.84
CA CYS A 356 -24.19 38.04 29.69
C CYS A 356 -24.34 37.37 28.31
N SER A 357 -23.47 37.66 27.35
CA SER A 357 -23.41 36.93 26.08
C SER A 357 -22.55 35.65 26.22
N THR A 358 -22.87 34.63 25.42
CA THR A 358 -21.96 33.50 25.21
C THR A 358 -20.63 34.02 24.66
N TYR A 359 -19.53 33.48 25.15
CA TYR A 359 -18.19 33.85 24.71
C TYR A 359 -17.32 32.61 24.56
N PHE A 360 -16.23 32.74 23.79
CA PHE A 360 -15.23 31.70 23.68
C PHE A 360 -14.13 31.94 24.73
N ASP A 361 -13.91 30.99 25.62
CA ASP A 361 -12.99 31.13 26.75
C ASP A 361 -11.56 30.69 26.37
N TRP A 362 -11.26 29.39 26.51
CA TRP A 362 -9.95 28.83 26.20
C TRP A 362 -9.89 28.26 24.78
N PHE A 363 -8.69 28.28 24.19
CA PHE A 363 -8.40 27.73 22.88
C PHE A 363 -7.37 26.60 22.94
N LYS A 364 -7.45 25.68 21.99
CA LYS A 364 -6.49 24.59 21.79
C LYS A 364 -6.03 24.57 20.34
N ASP A 365 -4.73 24.68 20.18
CA ASP A 365 -4.07 24.57 18.88
C ASP A 365 -4.11 23.11 18.40
N LYS A 366 -4.65 22.89 17.20
CA LYS A 366 -4.71 21.57 16.54
C LYS A 366 -3.68 21.42 15.42
N GLY A 367 -2.79 22.41 15.25
CA GLY A 367 -1.78 22.41 14.22
C GLY A 367 -2.36 22.75 12.83
N CYS A 368 -1.60 22.41 11.79
CA CYS A 368 -1.96 22.72 10.42
C CYS A 368 -3.11 21.81 9.92
N THR A 369 -4.09 22.38 9.22
CA THR A 369 -5.23 21.62 8.69
C THR A 369 -4.80 20.55 7.67
N ALA A 370 -3.74 20.83 6.90
CA ALA A 370 -3.09 19.88 6.00
C ALA A 370 -1.62 20.28 5.77
N PRO A 371 -0.73 19.35 5.38
CA PRO A 371 0.63 19.70 4.98
C PRO A 371 0.61 20.75 3.87
N ASN A 372 1.37 21.83 4.03
CA ASN A 372 1.49 22.95 3.07
C ASN A 372 0.22 23.79 2.82
N SER A 373 -0.84 23.68 3.63
CA SER A 373 -2.02 24.55 3.46
C SER A 373 -1.78 26.00 3.86
N GLY A 374 -0.81 26.25 4.75
CA GLY A 374 -0.64 27.55 5.41
C GLY A 374 -1.76 27.91 6.40
N LEU A 375 -2.72 27.00 6.62
CA LEU A 375 -3.86 27.20 7.51
C LEU A 375 -3.66 26.41 8.80
N ARG A 376 -3.82 27.09 9.94
CA ARG A 376 -3.72 26.51 11.28
C ARG A 376 -5.10 26.47 11.93
N ARG A 377 -5.44 25.35 12.55
CA ARG A 377 -6.75 25.13 13.16
C ARG A 377 -6.65 25.33 14.67
N TYR A 378 -7.53 26.17 15.19
CA TYR A 378 -7.75 26.36 16.62
C TYR A 378 -9.15 25.88 16.97
N GLU A 379 -9.29 25.23 18.13
CA GLU A 379 -10.59 24.89 18.71
C GLU A 379 -10.81 25.74 19.95
N MET A 380 -12.01 26.30 20.11
CA MET A 380 -12.35 27.11 21.28
C MET A 380 -13.59 26.53 21.96
N TYR A 381 -13.62 26.60 23.29
CA TYR A 381 -14.79 26.20 24.08
C TYR A 381 -15.71 27.40 24.32
N MET A 382 -17.01 27.21 24.15
CA MET A 382 -18.01 28.25 24.36
C MET A 382 -18.58 28.14 25.77
N GLU A 383 -18.51 29.24 26.53
CA GLU A 383 -19.06 29.35 27.88
C GLU A 383 -20.34 30.17 27.90
N ASN A 384 -21.02 30.13 29.06
CA ASN A 384 -22.21 30.94 29.37
C ASN A 384 -23.44 30.66 28.48
N LEU A 385 -23.54 29.44 27.94
CA LEU A 385 -24.73 28.98 27.22
C LEU A 385 -25.86 28.70 28.23
N ARG A 386 -27.02 29.34 28.08
CA ARG A 386 -28.12 29.17 29.05
C ARG A 386 -28.84 27.83 28.80
N PRO A 387 -29.40 27.20 29.85
CA PRO A 387 -30.21 26.01 29.68
C PRO A 387 -31.41 26.30 28.76
N GLY A 388 -31.46 25.61 27.62
CA GLY A 388 -32.51 25.75 26.61
C GLY A 388 -32.12 26.57 25.37
N ASP A 389 -30.95 27.23 25.37
CA ASP A 389 -30.43 27.90 24.18
C ASP A 389 -30.01 26.87 23.12
N ASP A 390 -30.24 27.20 21.84
CA ASP A 390 -29.73 26.41 20.72
C ASP A 390 -28.22 26.65 20.57
N TRP A 391 -27.42 25.71 21.08
CA TRP A 391 -25.96 25.78 21.04
C TRP A 391 -25.41 26.00 19.63
N GLU A 392 -26.07 25.49 18.58
CA GLU A 392 -25.61 25.63 17.20
C GLU A 392 -25.84 27.06 16.71
N ALA A 393 -27.01 27.63 17.01
CA ALA A 393 -27.32 29.02 16.69
C ALA A 393 -26.38 29.99 17.44
N MET A 394 -26.11 29.72 18.72
CA MET A 394 -25.18 30.52 19.52
C MET A 394 -23.75 30.39 19.02
N CYS A 395 -23.31 29.19 18.65
CA CYS A 395 -21.97 28.97 18.07
C CYS A 395 -21.76 29.79 16.79
N LYS A 396 -22.73 29.77 15.88
CA LYS A 396 -22.62 30.48 14.59
C LYS A 396 -22.72 31.99 14.70
N SER A 397 -23.30 32.53 15.77
CA SER A 397 -23.55 33.97 15.94
C SER A 397 -22.61 34.65 16.93
N THR A 398 -21.87 33.88 17.73
CA THR A 398 -20.93 34.42 18.72
C THR A 398 -19.62 34.83 18.01
N PRO A 399 -19.21 36.11 18.10
CA PRO A 399 -17.92 36.53 17.58
C PRO A 399 -16.78 36.08 18.49
N ALA A 400 -15.58 35.92 17.94
CA ALA A 400 -14.37 35.59 18.69
C ALA A 400 -13.28 36.63 18.41
N THR A 401 -12.56 37.07 19.44
CA THR A 401 -11.33 37.84 19.27
C THR A 401 -10.17 36.98 19.72
N PHE A 402 -9.28 36.63 18.79
CA PHE A 402 -8.14 35.74 19.03
C PHE A 402 -6.88 36.34 18.42
N LEU A 403 -5.80 36.44 19.23
CA LEU A 403 -4.54 37.07 18.83
C LEU A 403 -4.75 38.44 18.15
N GLU A 404 -5.53 39.31 18.80
CA GLU A 404 -5.87 40.65 18.32
C GLU A 404 -6.65 40.68 16.99
N THR A 405 -7.12 39.54 16.51
CA THR A 405 -7.91 39.42 15.28
C THR A 405 -9.37 39.11 15.63
N TYR A 406 -10.29 39.90 15.05
CA TYR A 406 -11.72 39.72 15.22
C TYR A 406 -12.30 38.78 14.15
N PHE A 407 -13.06 37.79 14.60
CA PHE A 407 -13.80 36.85 13.77
C PHE A 407 -15.29 37.00 14.08
N ALA A 408 -16.10 37.26 13.05
CA ALA A 408 -17.54 37.46 13.22
C ALA A 408 -18.27 36.16 13.65
N HIS A 409 -17.76 35.01 13.23
CA HIS A 409 -18.29 33.68 13.56
C HIS A 409 -17.20 32.62 13.34
N PRO A 410 -17.30 31.44 13.98
CA PRO A 410 -16.39 30.33 13.72
C PRO A 410 -16.63 29.69 12.34
N ASP A 411 -15.61 29.03 11.79
CA ASP A 411 -15.70 28.31 10.51
C ASP A 411 -16.51 27.00 10.62
N SER A 412 -16.50 26.36 11.80
CA SER A 412 -17.24 25.13 12.05
C SER A 412 -17.62 24.99 13.53
N CYS A 413 -18.78 24.40 13.79
CA CYS A 413 -19.32 24.18 15.13
C CYS A 413 -19.50 22.67 15.37
N SER A 414 -19.04 22.17 16.52
CA SER A 414 -19.20 20.76 16.89
C SER A 414 -19.56 20.62 18.37
N GLN A 415 -20.60 19.85 18.67
CA GLN A 415 -20.98 19.55 20.05
C GLN A 415 -19.98 18.58 20.67
N TRP A 416 -19.31 18.99 21.74
CA TRP A 416 -18.47 18.09 22.53
C TRP A 416 -19.38 17.17 23.35
N GLN A 417 -19.40 15.86 23.07
CA GLN A 417 -20.25 14.86 23.76
C GLN A 417 -19.76 14.52 25.19
N GLY A 418 -19.29 15.53 25.93
CA GLY A 418 -18.24 15.35 26.92
C GLY A 418 -18.58 15.67 28.37
N VAL A 419 -19.82 15.93 28.79
CA VAL A 419 -20.16 15.96 30.23
C VAL A 419 -21.63 15.55 30.41
N LYS A 420 -21.88 14.36 30.99
CA LYS A 420 -23.14 14.08 31.67
C LYS A 420 -23.22 15.07 32.82
N ALA A 421 -24.13 16.04 32.75
CA ALA A 421 -24.42 16.90 33.88
C ALA A 421 -24.65 16.01 35.12
N ALA A 422 -23.78 16.12 36.12
CA ALA A 422 -24.12 15.65 37.45
C ALA A 422 -25.36 16.44 37.88
N PRO A 423 -26.43 15.80 38.36
CA PRO A 423 -27.58 16.54 38.87
C PRO A 423 -27.12 17.45 40.01
N PRO A 424 -27.74 18.64 40.17
CA PRO A 424 -27.43 19.53 41.28
C PRO A 424 -27.67 18.79 42.59
N GLY A 425 -26.62 18.75 43.43
CA GLY A 425 -26.68 18.29 44.82
C GLY A 425 -26.91 19.47 45.75
#